data_AF-A0A1I5NIP4-F1
#
_entry.id   AF-A0A1I5NIP4-F1
#
_cell.length_a   1.000
_cell.length_b   1.000
_cell.length_c   1.000
_cell.angle_alpha   90.00
_cell.angle_beta   90.00
_cell.angle_gamma   90.00
#
_symmetry.space_group_name_H-M   'P 1'
#
loop_
_entity.id
_entity.type
_entity.pdbx_description
1 polymer ?
#
loop_
_entity_poly.entity_id
_entity_poly.type
_entity_poly.pdbx_seq_one_letter_code
_entity_poly.pdbx_strand_id
1 'polypeptide(L)'
;MTKTLQEVLMEYPNQQQFLNRKVHVKGTKNGEIVFNDYCQVTGTIEPNYSRLTITWPFDNILPVNYRDYYSPKKLVEFKYFEKEDKVQMSGDYNGSYIVEVQLPSRD
;
A
#
# COMPACT_ATOMS: atom_id res chain seq x y z
N MET A 1 5.67 13.18 -13.26
CA MET A 1 4.54 13.38 -12.32
C MET A 1 4.47 12.15 -11.43
N THR A 2 4.13 12.29 -10.15
CA THR A 2 3.92 11.14 -9.25
C THR A 2 2.49 10.65 -9.42
N LYS A 3 2.29 9.37 -9.76
CA LYS A 3 0.95 8.76 -9.87
C LYS A 3 0.30 8.66 -8.49
N THR A 4 -1.00 8.91 -8.42
CA THR A 4 -1.88 8.66 -7.27
C THR A 4 -2.11 7.16 -7.08
N LEU A 5 -2.59 6.74 -5.89
CA LEU A 5 -2.93 5.33 -5.68
C LEU A 5 -4.05 4.91 -6.63
N GLN A 6 -5.05 5.78 -6.84
CA GLN A 6 -6.11 5.53 -7.81
C GLN A 6 -5.57 5.22 -9.20
N GLU A 7 -4.69 6.06 -9.74
CA GLU A 7 -4.08 5.84 -11.07
C GLU A 7 -3.32 4.53 -11.14
N VAL A 8 -2.53 4.21 -10.10
CA VAL A 8 -1.81 2.92 -10.01
C VAL A 8 -2.78 1.74 -10.03
N LEU A 9 -3.87 1.80 -9.27
CA LEU A 9 -4.86 0.72 -9.21
C LEU A 9 -5.66 0.58 -10.52
N MET A 10 -5.89 1.67 -11.25
CA MET A 10 -6.57 1.66 -12.55
C MET A 10 -5.75 0.98 -13.65
N GLU A 11 -4.43 0.86 -13.49
CA GLU A 11 -3.56 0.15 -14.43
C GLU A 11 -3.70 -1.38 -14.35
N TYR A 12 -4.41 -1.90 -13.34
CA TYR A 12 -4.65 -3.34 -13.20
C TYR A 12 -6.05 -3.69 -13.76
N PRO A 13 -6.13 -4.53 -14.82
CA PRO A 13 -7.34 -4.75 -15.63
C PRO A 13 -8.52 -5.33 -14.85
N ASN A 14 -8.25 -5.93 -13.69
CA ASN A 14 -9.24 -6.23 -12.68
C ASN A 14 -8.86 -5.43 -11.44
N GLN A 15 -9.54 -4.32 -11.18
CA GLN A 15 -9.36 -3.53 -9.94
C GLN A 15 -9.56 -4.41 -8.69
N GLN A 16 -10.23 -5.54 -8.85
CA GLN A 16 -10.38 -6.62 -7.88
C GLN A 16 -9.22 -7.65 -7.83
N GLN A 17 -8.25 -7.65 -8.73
CA GLN A 17 -7.13 -8.62 -8.76
C GLN A 17 -5.85 -8.11 -8.11
N PHE A 18 -5.78 -6.83 -7.72
CA PHE A 18 -4.94 -6.53 -6.57
C PHE A 18 -5.42 -7.36 -5.36
N LEU A 19 -6.74 -7.61 -5.22
CA LEU A 19 -7.36 -8.35 -4.11
C LEU A 19 -6.99 -9.84 -4.15
N ASN A 20 -6.14 -10.26 -3.22
CA ASN A 20 -5.87 -11.66 -2.87
C ASN A 20 -4.64 -12.33 -3.51
N ARG A 21 -3.63 -11.55 -3.93
CA ARG A 21 -2.30 -12.13 -4.22
C ARG A 21 -1.33 -11.88 -3.08
N LYS A 22 -0.46 -12.87 -2.83
CA LYS A 22 0.71 -12.69 -1.98
C LYS A 22 1.77 -11.93 -2.75
N VAL A 23 2.13 -10.75 -2.26
CA VAL A 23 3.22 -9.93 -2.80
C VAL A 23 4.21 -9.61 -1.71
N HIS A 24 5.44 -9.30 -2.10
CA HIS A 24 6.47 -8.96 -1.15
C HIS A 24 6.17 -7.60 -0.51
N VAL A 25 6.13 -7.56 0.81
CA VAL A 25 5.89 -6.35 1.59
C VAL A 25 6.98 -6.17 2.62
N LYS A 26 7.50 -4.95 2.68
CA LYS A 26 8.47 -4.54 3.70
C LYS A 26 7.87 -3.42 4.53
N GLY A 27 7.81 -3.62 5.85
CA GLY A 27 7.34 -2.66 6.82
C GLY A 27 8.48 -2.20 7.72
N THR A 28 8.66 -0.88 7.82
CA THR A 28 9.61 -0.23 8.72
C THR A 28 8.83 0.63 9.71
N LYS A 29 9.14 0.55 11.01
CA LYS A 29 8.57 1.39 12.07
C LYS A 29 9.68 1.98 12.91
N ASN A 30 9.67 3.30 13.13
CA ASN A 30 10.72 4.02 13.87
C ASN A 30 12.16 3.71 13.40
N GLY A 31 12.34 3.46 12.10
CA GLY A 31 13.62 3.12 11.50
C GLY A 31 13.98 1.63 11.51
N GLU A 32 13.22 0.78 12.20
CA GLU A 32 13.47 -0.66 12.29
C GLU A 32 12.56 -1.46 11.36
N ILE A 33 13.09 -2.50 10.72
CA ILE A 33 12.30 -3.41 9.89
C ILE A 33 11.47 -4.29 10.82
N VAL A 34 10.15 -4.09 10.81
CA VAL A 34 9.19 -4.89 11.60
C VAL A 34 8.54 -6.01 10.79
N PHE A 35 8.65 -5.93 9.46
CA PHE A 35 8.15 -6.97 8.55
C PHE A 35 8.93 -6.97 7.22
N ASN A 36 9.22 -8.14 6.68
CA ASN A 36 9.87 -8.31 5.38
C ASN A 36 9.59 -9.71 4.82
N ASP A 37 8.39 -9.90 4.27
CA ASP A 37 7.96 -11.20 3.71
C ASP A 37 6.77 -11.00 2.75
N TYR A 38 6.25 -12.09 2.20
CA TYR A 38 5.07 -12.11 1.34
C TYR A 38 3.78 -12.13 2.17
N CYS A 39 2.92 -11.14 1.96
CA CYS A 39 1.58 -11.11 2.54
C CYS A 39 0.52 -10.76 1.51
N GLN A 40 -0.73 -11.05 1.86
CA GLN A 40 -1.84 -10.77 0.97
C GLN A 40 -2.16 -9.28 1.02
N VAL A 41 -2.08 -8.63 -0.14
CA VAL A 41 -2.47 -7.22 -0.30
C VAL A 41 -3.72 -7.16 -1.15
N THR A 42 -4.52 -6.12 -0.92
CA THR A 42 -5.86 -5.95 -1.47
C THR A 42 -6.07 -4.48 -1.80
N GLY A 43 -6.17 -4.13 -3.08
CA GLY A 43 -6.40 -2.76 -3.56
C GLY A 43 -7.85 -2.50 -3.94
N THR A 44 -8.43 -1.38 -3.50
CA THR A 44 -9.83 -1.03 -3.79
C THR A 44 -9.93 0.44 -4.19
N ILE A 45 -10.72 0.72 -5.23
CA ILE A 45 -11.10 2.08 -5.62
C ILE A 45 -12.54 2.31 -5.16
N GLU A 46 -12.74 3.32 -4.34
CA GLU A 46 -14.05 3.73 -3.81
C GLU A 46 -14.38 5.14 -4.34
N PRO A 47 -15.66 5.57 -4.29
CA PRO A 47 -16.05 6.87 -4.85
C PRO A 47 -15.26 8.08 -4.32
N ASN A 48 -14.75 8.00 -3.09
CA ASN A 48 -14.13 9.13 -2.37
C ASN A 48 -12.67 8.89 -1.94
N TYR A 49 -12.13 7.70 -2.19
CA TYR A 49 -10.76 7.34 -1.83
C TYR A 49 -10.33 6.06 -2.57
N SER A 50 -9.03 5.82 -2.69
CA SER A 50 -8.50 4.49 -2.95
C SER A 50 -7.83 3.93 -1.69
N ARG A 51 -7.74 2.61 -1.61
CA ARG A 51 -7.22 1.92 -0.42
C ARG A 51 -6.35 0.73 -0.80
N LEU A 52 -5.23 0.57 -0.10
CA LEU A 52 -4.53 -0.70 0.03
C LEU A 52 -4.80 -1.28 1.41
N THR A 53 -5.17 -2.55 1.45
CA THR A 53 -5.39 -3.34 2.66
C THR A 53 -4.36 -4.45 2.69
N ILE A 54 -3.62 -4.57 3.79
CA ILE A 54 -2.59 -5.60 3.98
C ILE A 54 -3.08 -6.58 5.05
N THR A 55 -3.08 -7.87 4.71
CA THR A 55 -3.39 -8.94 5.65
C THR A 55 -2.10 -9.38 6.33
N TRP A 56 -1.82 -8.77 7.47
CA TRP A 56 -0.65 -9.11 8.29
C TRP A 56 -0.78 -10.51 8.90
N PRO A 57 0.33 -11.27 9.07
CA PRO A 57 0.28 -12.58 9.72
C PRO A 57 0.08 -12.51 11.24
N PHE A 58 0.34 -11.34 11.84
CA PHE A 58 0.18 -11.08 13.28
C PHE A 58 -0.44 -9.70 13.49
N ASP A 59 -1.12 -9.51 14.62
CA ASP A 59 -1.71 -8.23 14.98
C ASP A 59 -0.67 -7.16 15.29
N ASN A 60 -1.05 -5.89 15.13
CA ASN A 60 -0.27 -4.71 15.54
C ASN A 60 1.12 -4.52 14.90
N ILE A 61 1.42 -5.19 13.78
CA ILE A 61 2.65 -4.93 13.01
C ILE A 61 2.65 -3.46 12.53
N LEU A 62 1.68 -3.12 11.68
CA LEU A 62 1.49 -1.81 11.06
C LEU A 62 -0.01 -1.63 10.71
N PRO A 63 -0.46 -0.45 10.25
CA PRO A 63 -1.85 -0.26 9.84
C PRO A 63 -2.32 -1.35 8.85
N VAL A 64 -3.54 -1.82 9.02
CA VAL A 64 -4.15 -2.76 8.06
C VAL A 64 -4.57 -2.03 6.78
N ASN A 65 -4.96 -0.75 6.90
CA ASN A 65 -5.56 0.02 5.81
C ASN A 65 -4.79 1.32 5.56
N TYR A 66 -4.44 1.55 4.29
CA TYR A 66 -3.74 2.72 3.80
C TYR A 66 -4.63 3.42 2.77
N ARG A 67 -5.08 4.65 3.04
CA ARG A 67 -6.11 5.33 2.23
C ARG A 67 -5.61 6.67 1.70
N ASP A 68 -5.83 6.94 0.41
CA ASP A 68 -5.63 8.26 -0.19
C ASP A 68 -6.96 9.01 -0.31
N TYR A 69 -7.38 9.67 0.77
CA TYR A 69 -8.56 10.53 0.71
C TYR A 69 -8.35 11.67 -0.31
N TYR A 70 -9.36 11.93 -1.14
CA TYR A 70 -9.37 13.05 -2.09
C TYR A 70 -9.64 14.42 -1.40
N SER A 71 -9.62 14.48 -0.04
CA SER A 71 -10.00 15.63 0.80
C SER A 71 -9.18 15.67 2.12
N PRO A 72 -8.98 16.83 2.78
CA PRO A 72 -7.70 17.15 3.42
C PRO A 72 -7.59 16.65 4.87
N LYS A 73 -7.32 15.35 5.03
CA LYS A 73 -6.53 14.79 6.14
C LYS A 73 -5.75 13.60 5.62
N LYS A 74 -4.63 13.85 4.95
CA LYS A 74 -3.73 12.77 4.50
C LYS A 74 -2.97 12.25 5.72
N LEU A 75 -3.49 11.17 6.31
CA LEU A 75 -2.78 10.37 7.33
C LEU A 75 -1.73 9.44 6.70
N VAL A 76 -1.77 9.30 5.37
CA VAL A 76 -0.90 8.42 4.58
C VAL A 76 -0.41 9.18 3.35
N GLU A 77 0.91 9.24 3.18
CA GLU A 77 1.56 9.66 1.95
C GLU A 77 1.80 8.46 1.05
N PHE A 78 1.62 8.66 -0.26
CA PHE A 78 1.81 7.62 -1.27
C PHE A 78 2.88 8.05 -2.28
N LYS A 79 3.78 7.13 -2.62
CA LYS A 79 4.76 7.28 -3.70
C LYS A 79 4.76 6.03 -4.56
N TYR A 80 4.75 6.23 -5.87
CA TYR A 80 4.85 5.16 -6.85
C TYR A 80 6.21 5.20 -7.56
N PHE A 81 6.88 4.06 -7.59
CA PHE A 81 8.18 3.86 -8.23
C PHE A 81 8.00 2.99 -9.47
N GLU A 82 7.75 3.62 -10.62
CA GLU A 82 7.39 2.93 -11.86
C GLU A 82 8.45 1.94 -12.34
N LYS A 83 9.73 2.28 -12.25
CA LYS A 83 10.84 1.40 -12.65
C LYS A 83 10.99 0.16 -11.77
N GLU A 84 10.51 0.23 -10.54
CA GLU A 84 10.61 -0.85 -9.55
C GLU A 84 9.28 -1.58 -9.40
N ASP A 85 8.21 -1.15 -10.10
CA ASP A 85 6.83 -1.56 -9.87
C ASP A 85 6.51 -1.66 -8.36
N LYS A 86 6.73 -0.57 -7.63
CA LYS A 86 6.62 -0.54 -6.16
C LYS A 86 5.79 0.64 -5.68
N VAL A 87 4.93 0.40 -4.70
CA VAL A 87 4.20 1.46 -3.97
C VAL A 87 4.78 1.60 -2.58
N GLN A 88 5.06 2.83 -2.18
CA GLN A 88 5.46 3.18 -0.82
C GLN A 88 4.36 3.99 -0.15
N MET A 89 4.08 3.66 1.11
CA MET A 89 3.09 4.28 1.96
C MET A 89 3.78 4.70 3.25
N SER A 90 3.63 5.96 3.67
CA SER A 90 4.24 6.46 4.90
C SER A 90 3.26 7.30 5.71
N GLY A 91 3.45 7.31 7.03
CA GLY A 91 2.60 8.04 7.96
C GLY A 91 3.02 7.81 9.41
N ASP A 92 2.12 8.11 10.34
CA ASP A 92 2.31 7.84 11.77
C ASP A 92 1.28 6.82 12.27
N TYR A 93 1.75 5.82 13.04
CA TYR A 93 0.94 4.79 13.69
C TYR A 93 1.64 4.31 14.97
N ASN A 94 1.49 5.08 16.05
CA ASN A 94 2.26 4.90 17.28
C ASN A 94 3.78 4.91 16.97
N GLY A 95 4.20 5.89 16.17
CA GLY A 95 5.53 5.98 15.58
C GLY A 95 5.47 6.06 14.05
N SER A 96 6.49 6.71 13.47
CA SER A 96 6.59 6.87 12.01
C SER A 96 6.79 5.53 11.33
N TYR A 97 6.09 5.30 10.22
CA TYR A 97 6.21 4.07 9.45
C TYR A 97 6.45 4.33 7.96
N ILE A 98 7.04 3.33 7.32
CA ILE A 98 7.12 3.20 5.86
C ILE A 98 6.73 1.76 5.51
N VAL A 99 5.81 1.60 4.57
CA VAL A 99 5.46 0.31 3.98
C VAL A 99 5.73 0.35 2.50
N GLU A 100 6.53 -0.60 2.03
CA GLU A 100 6.82 -0.81 0.63
C GLU A 100 6.12 -2.09 0.17
N VAL A 101 5.29 -1.98 -0.86
CA VAL A 101 4.58 -3.09 -1.49
C VAL A 101 5.13 -3.26 -2.90
N GLN A 102 5.70 -4.42 -3.16
CA GLN A 102 6.06 -4.82 -4.52
C GLN A 102 4.78 -5.13 -5.29
N LEU A 103 4.54 -4.42 -6.39
CA LEU A 103 3.37 -4.69 -7.22
C LEU A 103 3.57 -5.98 -8.01
N PRO A 104 2.50 -6.76 -8.24
CA PRO A 104 2.58 -7.93 -9.10
C PRO A 104 2.81 -7.50 -10.56
N SER A 105 3.39 -8.39 -11.38
CA SER A 105 3.46 -8.19 -12.83
C SER A 105 2.06 -7.94 -13.40
N ARG A 106 2.01 -7.12 -14.46
CA ARG A 106 0.77 -6.65 -15.11
C ARG A 106 0.20 -7.61 -16.15
N ASP A 107 0.80 -8.79 -16.29
CA ASP A 107 0.48 -9.82 -17.27
C ASP A 107 -0.83 -10.57 -16.97
#